data_AF-A0A956RBI4-F1
#
_entry.id   AF-A0A956RBI4-F1
#
_cell.length_a   1.000
_cell.length_b   1.000
_cell.length_c   1.000
_cell.angle_alpha   90.00
_cell.angle_beta   90.00
_cell.angle_gamma   90.00
#
_symmetry.space_group_name_H-M   'P 1'
#
loop_
_entity.id
_entity.type
_entity.pdbx_description
1 polymer ?
#
loop_
_entity_poly.entity_id
_entity_poly.type
_entity_poly.pdbx_seq_one_letter_code
_entity_poly.pdbx_strand_id
1 'polypeptide(L)'
;MVDGPVLGAVGRWLGRRVELSRIVGEAVEAVAAAMDAERGTFFLVEPGTGQLVSVAGHFPEVPQIRLGAGQGIAGHVVRTGEALILPQVEDDPRFCSAVDAASGYRTRSMVCVPVRAGDERGRILGALQVLNKRGVFGEDDAARLRGLAHQLAMVLEATSLLGRLESSRPGPLHGRFDGVVGESPAAWALRDQLGFIGPRAGHVLVLGRSGTGKELA
;
A
#
# COMPACT_ATOMS: atom_id res chain seq x y z
N MET A 1 -13.98 -32.47 -12.36
CA MET A 1 -14.95 -31.47 -11.88
C MET A 1 -14.30 -30.74 -10.72
N VAL A 2 -14.00 -29.45 -10.88
CA VAL A 2 -13.39 -28.64 -9.80
C VAL A 2 -14.54 -27.89 -9.13
N ASP A 3 -14.61 -28.00 -7.80
CA ASP A 3 -15.76 -27.60 -6.98
C ASP A 3 -16.15 -26.12 -7.09
N GLY A 4 -17.39 -25.87 -7.52
CA GLY A 4 -18.03 -24.55 -7.64
C GLY A 4 -18.01 -23.62 -6.40
N PRO A 5 -17.97 -24.09 -5.13
CA PRO A 5 -17.87 -23.18 -3.98
C PRO A 5 -16.53 -22.43 -3.87
N VAL A 6 -15.42 -22.99 -4.35
CA VAL A 6 -14.09 -22.33 -4.29
C VAL A 6 -14.01 -21.16 -5.27
N LEU A 7 -14.54 -21.34 -6.48
CA LEU A 7 -14.63 -20.27 -7.49
C LEU A 7 -15.56 -19.15 -7.04
N GLY A 8 -16.68 -19.46 -6.37
CA GLY A 8 -17.58 -18.45 -5.81
C GLY A 8 -16.97 -17.64 -4.67
N ALA A 9 -16.15 -18.27 -3.81
CA ALA A 9 -15.44 -17.57 -2.74
C ALA A 9 -14.34 -16.65 -3.30
N VAL A 10 -13.50 -17.16 -4.21
CA VAL A 10 -12.45 -16.37 -4.87
C VAL A 10 -13.04 -15.22 -5.68
N GLY A 11 -14.15 -15.45 -6.39
CA GLY A 11 -14.88 -14.41 -7.13
C GLY A 11 -15.41 -13.28 -6.23
N ARG A 12 -15.92 -13.60 -5.03
CA ARG A 12 -16.35 -12.58 -4.05
C ARG A 12 -15.17 -11.80 -3.46
N TRP A 13 -14.05 -12.47 -3.18
CA TRP A 13 -12.83 -11.82 -2.67
C TRP A 13 -12.19 -10.88 -3.71
N LEU A 14 -12.15 -11.31 -4.97
CA LEU A 14 -11.70 -10.47 -6.08
C LEU A 14 -12.68 -9.32 -6.34
N GLY A 15 -14.00 -9.57 -6.30
CA GLY A 15 -15.04 -8.54 -6.44
C GLY A 15 -14.94 -7.42 -5.40
N ARG A 16 -14.75 -7.77 -4.11
CA ARG A 16 -14.59 -6.77 -3.03
C ARG A 16 -13.33 -5.92 -3.17
N ARG A 17 -12.22 -6.49 -3.68
CA ARG A 17 -10.99 -5.73 -3.95
C ARG A 17 -11.19 -4.75 -5.11
N VAL A 18 -11.87 -5.18 -6.17
CA VAL A 18 -12.17 -4.33 -7.35
C VAL A 18 -13.11 -3.18 -6.97
N GLU A 19 -14.12 -3.44 -6.14
CA GLU A 19 -15.04 -2.40 -5.65
C GLU A 19 -14.34 -1.35 -4.79
N LEU A 20 -13.45 -1.77 -3.88
CA LEU A 20 -12.76 -0.82 -3.01
C LEU A 20 -11.83 0.10 -3.79
N SER A 21 -11.02 -0.44 -4.72
CA SER A 21 -10.13 0.38 -5.56
C SER A 21 -10.91 1.39 -6.40
N ARG A 22 -12.09 1.01 -6.89
CA ARG A 22 -12.97 1.91 -7.64
C ARG A 22 -13.53 3.03 -6.78
N ILE A 23 -14.10 2.71 -5.61
CA ILE A 23 -14.68 3.71 -4.69
C ILE A 23 -13.60 4.69 -4.24
N VAL A 24 -12.41 4.18 -3.93
CA VAL A 24 -11.26 5.02 -3.56
C VAL A 24 -10.82 5.90 -4.73
N GLY A 25 -10.83 5.38 -5.96
CA GLY A 25 -10.66 6.17 -7.19
C GLY A 25 -11.64 7.34 -7.29
N GLU A 26 -12.94 7.04 -7.22
CA GLU A 26 -14.01 8.04 -7.31
C GLU A 26 -13.91 9.09 -6.19
N ALA A 27 -13.56 8.70 -4.96
CA ALA A 27 -13.37 9.63 -3.84
C ALA A 27 -12.18 10.58 -4.05
N VAL A 28 -11.05 10.06 -4.55
CA VAL A 28 -9.85 10.86 -4.84
C VAL A 28 -10.14 11.87 -5.96
N GLU A 29 -10.83 11.44 -7.01
CA GLU A 29 -11.24 12.32 -8.12
C GLU A 29 -12.24 13.38 -7.67
N ALA A 30 -13.24 13.01 -6.87
CA ALA A 30 -14.22 13.95 -6.34
C ALA A 30 -13.57 15.04 -5.47
N VAL A 31 -12.58 14.69 -4.65
CA VAL A 31 -11.85 15.69 -3.84
C VAL A 31 -10.96 16.57 -4.70
N ALA A 32 -10.28 16.02 -5.70
CA ALA A 32 -9.52 16.83 -6.66
C ALA A 32 -10.43 17.85 -7.35
N ALA A 33 -11.59 17.42 -7.84
CA ALA A 33 -12.59 18.30 -8.46
C ALA A 33 -13.12 19.37 -7.48
N ALA A 34 -13.41 19.00 -6.24
CA ALA A 34 -13.86 19.95 -5.21
C ALA A 34 -12.79 20.98 -4.81
N MET A 35 -11.52 20.67 -5.06
CA MET A 35 -10.38 21.59 -4.88
C MET A 35 -10.06 22.40 -6.14
N ASP A 36 -10.86 22.29 -7.20
CA ASP A 36 -10.60 22.83 -8.56
C ASP A 36 -9.22 22.41 -9.09
N ALA A 37 -8.86 21.15 -8.85
CA ALA A 37 -7.60 20.54 -9.23
C ALA A 37 -7.80 19.45 -10.29
N GLU A 38 -6.77 19.24 -11.10
CA GLU A 38 -6.89 18.35 -12.27
C GLU A 38 -6.95 16.87 -11.87
N ARG A 39 -6.16 16.46 -10.87
CA ARG A 39 -5.95 15.05 -10.54
C ARG A 39 -5.64 14.85 -9.07
N GLY A 40 -5.96 13.66 -8.57
CA GLY A 40 -5.42 13.16 -7.31
C GLY A 40 -4.79 11.80 -7.51
N THR A 41 -3.90 11.40 -6.61
CA THR A 41 -3.33 10.05 -6.58
C THR A 41 -3.25 9.58 -5.14
N PHE A 42 -3.64 8.32 -4.91
CA PHE A 42 -3.48 7.69 -3.61
C PHE A 42 -2.47 6.54 -3.70
N PHE A 43 -1.45 6.61 -2.85
CA PHE A 43 -0.39 5.63 -2.74
C PHE A 43 -0.49 4.86 -1.42
N LEU A 44 -0.24 3.55 -1.47
CA LEU A 44 -0.03 2.71 -0.30
C LEU A 44 1.42 2.25 -0.21
N VAL A 45 1.90 2.11 1.02
CA VAL A 45 3.18 1.45 1.33
C VAL A 45 2.99 -0.06 1.19
N GLU A 46 3.79 -0.67 0.33
CA GLU A 46 3.85 -2.12 0.18
C GLU A 46 4.62 -2.75 1.36
N PRO A 47 4.03 -3.72 2.09
CA PRO A 47 4.72 -4.39 3.18
C PRO A 47 6.00 -5.10 2.70
N GLY A 48 7.06 -5.01 3.49
CA GLY A 48 8.34 -5.68 3.23
C GLY A 48 9.30 -4.87 2.33
N THR A 49 8.82 -4.32 1.22
CA THR A 49 9.65 -3.52 0.30
C THR A 49 9.70 -2.04 0.68
N GLY A 50 8.65 -1.52 1.32
CA GLY A 50 8.50 -0.09 1.61
C GLY A 50 8.27 0.78 0.37
N GLN A 51 8.04 0.16 -0.80
CA GLN A 51 7.71 0.88 -2.03
C GLN A 51 6.33 1.51 -1.93
N LEU A 52 6.13 2.62 -2.64
CA LEU A 52 4.82 3.22 -2.82
C LEU A 52 4.19 2.71 -4.10
N VAL A 53 2.95 2.28 -3.99
CA VAL A 53 2.16 1.76 -5.10
C VAL A 53 0.88 2.55 -5.18
N SER A 54 0.61 3.15 -6.34
CA SER A 54 -0.66 3.83 -6.55
C SER A 54 -1.81 2.82 -6.55
N VAL A 55 -2.86 3.11 -5.79
CA VAL A 55 -4.09 2.30 -5.74
C VAL A 55 -5.31 3.00 -6.37
N ALA A 56 -5.21 4.31 -6.61
CA ALA A 56 -6.21 5.13 -7.26
C ALA A 56 -5.58 6.35 -7.95
N GLY A 57 -6.28 6.92 -8.94
CA GLY A 57 -5.86 8.15 -9.62
C GLY A 57 -4.66 7.95 -10.56
N HIS A 58 -4.69 6.87 -11.33
CA HIS A 58 -3.65 6.55 -12.31
C HIS A 58 -3.79 7.41 -13.57
N PHE A 59 -2.69 7.59 -14.29
CA PHE A 59 -2.74 8.07 -15.65
C PHE A 59 -3.35 6.97 -16.53
N PRO A 60 -4.31 7.25 -17.43
CA PRO A 60 -4.81 6.27 -18.40
C PRO A 60 -3.68 5.54 -19.14
N GLU A 61 -2.56 6.22 -19.32
CA GLU A 61 -1.35 5.79 -20.02
C GLU A 61 -0.40 4.94 -19.15
N VAL A 62 -0.58 4.95 -17.82
CA VAL A 62 0.28 4.21 -16.87
C VAL A 62 -0.58 3.34 -15.96
N PRO A 63 -0.53 1.99 -16.11
CA PRO A 63 -1.43 1.09 -15.39
C PRO A 63 -1.27 1.13 -13.87
N GLN A 64 -0.06 1.42 -13.37
CA GLN A 64 0.22 1.60 -11.95
C GLN A 64 1.54 2.36 -11.76
N ILE A 65 1.52 3.42 -10.95
CA ILE A 65 2.71 4.18 -10.56
C ILE A 65 3.38 3.46 -9.37
N ARG A 66 4.67 3.15 -9.49
CA ARG A 66 5.49 2.60 -8.41
C ARG A 66 6.67 3.52 -8.13
N LEU A 67 6.88 3.85 -6.86
CA LEU A 67 7.99 4.68 -6.40
C LEU A 67 8.82 3.91 -5.36
N GLY A 68 10.13 4.07 -5.41
CA GLY A 68 11.03 3.58 -4.37
C GLY A 68 10.74 4.22 -3.02
N ALA A 69 11.18 3.57 -1.94
CA ALA A 69 11.06 4.12 -0.59
C ALA A 69 11.74 5.50 -0.52
N GLY A 70 11.00 6.53 -0.11
CA GLY A 70 11.50 7.90 -0.01
C GLY A 70 11.67 8.64 -1.35
N GLN A 71 11.28 8.05 -2.48
CA GLN A 71 11.37 8.69 -3.80
C GLN A 71 10.20 9.66 -4.03
N GLY A 72 10.51 10.86 -4.56
CA GLY A 72 9.51 11.87 -4.88
C GLY A 72 8.89 12.52 -3.64
N ILE A 73 7.92 13.41 -3.87
CA ILE A 73 7.18 14.08 -2.80
C ILE A 73 6.40 13.08 -1.96
N ALA A 74 5.69 12.14 -2.57
CA ALA A 74 4.94 11.10 -1.86
C ALA A 74 5.86 10.25 -0.95
N GLY A 75 7.04 9.85 -1.44
CA GLY A 75 8.02 9.11 -0.64
C GLY A 75 8.56 9.94 0.53
N HIS A 76 8.83 11.23 0.31
CA HIS A 76 9.22 12.14 1.37
C HIS A 76 8.15 12.26 2.46
N VAL A 77 6.90 12.54 2.08
CA VAL A 77 5.76 12.66 2.98
C VAL A 77 5.52 11.37 3.77
N VAL A 78 5.68 10.19 3.14
CA VAL A 78 5.57 8.91 3.87
C VAL A 78 6.68 8.73 4.89
N ARG A 79 7.89 9.18 4.59
CA ARG A 79 9.04 9.03 5.49
C ARG A 79 8.99 9.97 6.68
N THR A 80 8.65 11.24 6.44
CA THR A 80 8.62 12.28 7.48
C THR A 80 7.28 12.29 8.21
N GLY A 81 6.22 11.92 7.50
CA GLY A 81 4.87 12.07 7.98
C GLY A 81 4.39 13.53 8.03
N GLU A 82 5.09 14.42 7.36
CA GLU A 82 4.79 15.84 7.26
C GLU A 82 4.12 16.12 5.91
N ALA A 83 3.05 16.91 5.91
CA ALA A 83 2.39 17.32 4.69
C ALA A 83 3.25 18.36 3.94
N LEU A 84 3.15 18.37 2.62
CA LEU A 84 3.81 19.36 1.76
C LEU A 84 2.81 20.04 0.84
N ILE A 85 2.94 21.36 0.75
CA ILE A 85 2.20 22.20 -0.20
C ILE A 85 3.25 22.83 -1.12
N LEU A 86 3.14 22.55 -2.42
CA LEU A 86 4.06 23.02 -3.45
C LEU A 86 3.27 23.83 -4.48
N PRO A 87 3.27 25.17 -4.37
CA PRO A 87 2.71 26.05 -5.40
C PRO A 87 3.36 25.85 -6.77
N GLN A 88 4.66 25.54 -6.78
CA GLN A 88 5.43 25.17 -7.95
C GLN A 88 6.33 23.97 -7.61
N VAL A 89 6.16 22.86 -8.33
CA VAL A 89 6.92 21.63 -8.04
C VAL A 89 8.36 21.67 -8.54
N GLU A 90 8.63 22.51 -9.54
CA GLU A 90 9.95 22.68 -10.18
C GLU A 90 10.98 23.29 -9.21
N ASP A 91 10.51 24.01 -8.19
CA ASP A 91 11.35 24.63 -7.16
C ASP A 91 11.78 23.65 -6.05
N ASP A 92 11.18 22.45 -6.00
CA ASP A 92 11.45 21.47 -4.95
C ASP A 92 12.35 20.33 -5.46
N PRO A 93 13.58 20.18 -4.92
CA PRO A 93 14.53 19.14 -5.37
C PRO A 93 14.06 17.71 -5.05
N ARG A 94 13.04 17.55 -4.19
CA ARG A 94 12.43 16.25 -3.87
C ARG A 94 11.41 15.82 -4.92
N PHE A 95 10.99 16.71 -5.82
CA PHE A 95 10.08 16.37 -6.90
C PHE A 95 10.76 15.43 -7.91
N CYS A 96 10.05 14.35 -8.27
CA CYS A 96 10.56 13.33 -9.17
C CYS A 96 9.82 13.41 -10.51
N SER A 97 10.44 14.06 -11.50
CA SER A 97 9.87 14.24 -12.85
C SER A 97 9.81 12.96 -13.69
N ALA A 98 10.34 11.83 -13.21
CA ALA A 98 10.32 10.57 -13.94
C ALA A 98 8.89 10.05 -14.20
N VAL A 99 7.96 10.31 -13.28
CA VAL A 99 6.54 9.94 -13.45
C VAL A 99 5.88 10.80 -14.53
N ASP A 100 6.14 12.11 -14.52
CA ASP A 100 5.69 13.05 -15.53
C ASP A 100 6.22 12.67 -16.92
N ALA A 101 7.52 12.37 -17.02
CA ALA A 101 8.15 11.95 -18.27
C ALA A 101 7.56 10.64 -18.83
N ALA A 102 7.25 9.67 -17.96
CA ALA A 102 6.67 8.38 -18.37
C ALA A 102 5.19 8.46 -18.76
N SER A 103 4.44 9.39 -18.16
CA SER A 103 3.00 9.57 -18.42
C SER A 103 2.69 10.62 -19.48
N GLY A 104 3.64 11.50 -19.80
CA GLY A 104 3.39 12.69 -20.62
C GLY A 104 2.60 13.78 -19.88
N TYR A 105 2.30 13.59 -18.59
CA TYR A 105 1.65 14.58 -17.76
C TYR A 105 2.66 15.59 -17.22
N ARG A 106 2.23 16.84 -17.05
CA ARG A 106 3.04 17.89 -16.43
C ARG A 106 2.42 18.32 -15.11
N THR A 107 3.06 17.95 -14.01
CA THR A 107 2.76 18.47 -12.68
C THR A 107 3.37 19.86 -12.54
N ARG A 108 2.56 20.84 -12.15
CA ARG A 108 2.91 22.25 -11.95
C ARG A 108 2.83 22.62 -10.48
N SER A 109 1.77 22.20 -9.81
CA SER A 109 1.54 22.43 -8.39
C SER A 109 1.01 21.16 -7.73
N MET A 110 1.25 20.98 -6.44
CA MET A 110 0.68 19.86 -5.70
C MET A 110 0.52 20.13 -4.20
N VAL A 111 -0.40 19.39 -3.58
CA VAL A 111 -0.43 19.18 -2.14
C VAL A 111 -0.38 17.69 -1.86
N CYS A 112 0.42 17.27 -0.88
CA CYS A 112 0.58 15.87 -0.50
C CYS A 112 0.54 15.72 1.02
N VAL A 113 -0.26 14.77 1.51
CA VAL A 113 -0.48 14.52 2.93
C VAL A 113 -0.26 13.03 3.25
N PRO A 114 0.21 12.69 4.46
CA PRO A 114 0.35 11.30 4.87
C PRO A 114 -1.02 10.68 5.13
N VAL A 115 -1.16 9.39 4.85
CA VAL A 115 -2.32 8.59 5.25
C VAL A 115 -1.90 7.75 6.45
N ARG A 116 -2.50 8.01 7.62
CA ARG A 116 -2.12 7.41 8.90
C ARG A 116 -3.25 6.58 9.48
N ALA A 117 -2.91 5.41 10.00
CA ALA A 117 -3.81 4.55 10.75
C ALA A 117 -4.07 5.12 12.15
N GLY A 118 -5.33 5.23 12.57
CA GLY A 118 -5.69 5.78 13.87
C GLY A 118 -5.39 7.29 14.01
N ASP A 119 -4.58 7.65 15.02
CA ASP A 119 -4.29 9.04 15.41
C ASP A 119 -2.98 9.59 14.77
N GLU A 120 -2.56 10.79 15.17
CA GLU A 120 -1.35 11.46 14.63
C GLU A 120 -0.05 10.67 14.87
N ARG A 121 -0.01 9.79 15.88
CA ARG A 121 1.14 8.90 16.17
C ARG A 121 1.02 7.55 15.47
N GLY A 122 -0.06 7.38 14.72
CA GLY A 122 -0.36 6.23 13.90
C GLY A 122 0.70 5.89 12.86
N ARG A 123 0.74 4.60 12.52
CA ARG A 123 1.55 4.09 11.42
C ARG A 123 1.12 4.74 10.10
N ILE A 124 2.06 5.23 9.32
CA ILE A 124 1.81 5.73 7.98
C ILE A 124 1.54 4.54 7.04
N LEU A 125 0.36 4.54 6.45
CA LEU A 125 -0.11 3.55 5.47
C LEU A 125 0.28 3.95 4.04
N GLY A 126 0.52 5.23 3.78
CA GLY A 126 0.71 5.75 2.44
C GLY A 126 0.68 7.28 2.38
N ALA A 127 0.44 7.80 1.18
CA ALA A 127 0.30 9.24 0.92
C ALA A 127 -0.83 9.51 -0.07
N LEU A 128 -1.51 10.62 0.14
CA LEU A 128 -2.57 11.13 -0.72
C LEU A 128 -2.10 12.47 -1.29
N GLN A 129 -2.21 12.66 -2.60
CA GLN A 129 -1.83 13.90 -3.26
C GLN A 129 -2.90 14.40 -4.22
N VAL A 130 -2.92 15.72 -4.43
CA VAL A 130 -3.73 16.40 -5.43
C VAL A 130 -2.83 17.34 -6.23
N LEU A 131 -3.02 17.37 -7.54
CA LEU A 131 -2.14 18.00 -8.53
C LEU A 131 -2.87 19.08 -9.30
N ASN A 132 -2.15 20.15 -9.64
CA ASN A 132 -2.56 21.19 -10.59
C ASN A 132 -3.90 21.85 -10.25
N LYS A 133 -4.03 22.45 -9.07
CA LYS A 133 -5.14 23.35 -8.74
C LYS A 133 -5.16 24.58 -9.65
N ARG A 134 -6.36 25.00 -10.06
CA ARG A 134 -6.61 26.33 -10.60
C ARG A 134 -6.47 27.35 -9.46
N GLY A 135 -5.33 28.04 -9.46
CA GLY A 135 -4.91 28.90 -8.35
C GLY A 135 -3.76 28.27 -7.56
N VAL A 136 -3.64 28.62 -6.29
CA VAL A 136 -2.53 28.19 -5.42
C VAL A 136 -3.08 27.29 -4.33
N PHE A 137 -2.39 26.17 -4.07
CA PHE A 137 -2.69 25.33 -2.91
C PHE A 137 -2.32 26.06 -1.62
N GLY A 138 -3.20 25.98 -0.62
CA GLY A 138 -2.98 26.53 0.71
C GLY A 138 -3.23 25.52 1.83
N GLU A 139 -3.08 25.97 3.07
CA GLU A 139 -3.30 25.10 4.24
C GLU A 139 -4.72 24.57 4.34
N ASP A 140 -5.72 25.32 3.86
CA ASP A 140 -7.11 24.85 3.79
C ASP A 140 -7.26 23.64 2.88
N ASP A 141 -6.51 23.59 1.76
CA ASP A 141 -6.52 22.43 0.86
C ASP A 141 -5.85 21.23 1.54
N ALA A 142 -4.72 21.46 2.22
CA ALA A 142 -4.05 20.41 3.00
C ALA A 142 -4.93 19.89 4.13
N ALA A 143 -5.68 20.76 4.83
CA ALA A 143 -6.62 20.37 5.88
C ALA A 143 -7.77 19.50 5.34
N ARG A 144 -8.37 19.90 4.22
CA ARG A 144 -9.39 19.09 3.52
C ARG A 144 -8.83 17.74 3.08
N LEU A 145 -7.62 17.73 2.54
CA LEU A 145 -6.98 16.50 2.08
C LEU A 145 -6.60 15.57 3.25
N ARG A 146 -6.15 16.12 4.38
CA ARG A 146 -5.93 15.37 5.64
C ARG A 146 -7.22 14.71 6.14
N GLY A 147 -8.35 15.41 6.06
CA GLY A 147 -9.67 14.84 6.39
C GLY A 147 -10.02 13.62 5.53
N LEU A 148 -9.83 13.71 4.20
CA LEU A 148 -10.02 12.57 3.31
C LEU A 148 -9.03 11.45 3.61
N ALA A 149 -7.76 11.77 3.82
CA ALA A 149 -6.72 10.80 4.17
C ALA A 149 -7.09 10.01 5.43
N HIS A 150 -7.64 10.67 6.45
CA HIS A 150 -8.12 10.01 7.66
C HIS A 150 -9.29 9.06 7.37
N GLN A 151 -10.28 9.49 6.58
CA GLN A 151 -11.40 8.62 6.18
C GLN A 151 -10.95 7.39 5.38
N LEU A 152 -10.03 7.58 4.42
CA LEU A 152 -9.45 6.49 3.65
C LEU A 152 -8.68 5.53 4.56
N ALA A 153 -7.93 6.04 5.54
CA ALA A 153 -7.25 5.20 6.51
C ALA A 153 -8.24 4.36 7.31
N MET A 154 -9.33 4.94 7.82
CA MET A 154 -10.36 4.18 8.54
C MET A 154 -10.99 3.07 7.69
N VAL A 155 -11.27 3.33 6.41
CA VAL A 155 -11.83 2.33 5.49
C VAL A 155 -10.82 1.21 5.22
N LEU A 156 -9.55 1.55 5.03
CA LEU A 156 -8.48 0.57 4.88
C LEU A 156 -8.26 -0.24 6.15
N GLU A 157 -8.39 0.39 7.31
CA GLU A 157 -8.34 -0.29 8.60
C GLU A 157 -9.55 -1.20 8.78
N ALA A 158 -10.78 -0.76 8.49
CA ALA A 158 -11.98 -1.60 8.58
C ALA A 158 -11.94 -2.81 7.63
N THR A 159 -11.44 -2.60 6.41
CA THR A 159 -11.29 -3.68 5.42
C THR A 159 -10.13 -4.63 5.77
N SER A 160 -9.06 -4.12 6.40
CA SER A 160 -7.97 -4.98 6.92
C SER A 160 -8.29 -5.62 8.28
N LEU A 161 -9.15 -5.01 9.11
CA LEU A 161 -9.63 -5.50 10.42
C LEU A 161 -10.76 -6.52 10.26
N LEU A 162 -11.58 -6.44 9.21
CA LEU A 162 -12.40 -7.60 8.82
C LEU A 162 -11.53 -8.82 8.52
N GLY A 163 -10.32 -8.61 7.97
CA GLY A 163 -9.29 -9.64 7.87
C GLY A 163 -8.72 -10.11 9.22
N ARG A 164 -8.81 -9.32 10.31
CA ARG A 164 -8.38 -9.68 11.68
C ARG A 164 -9.48 -10.34 12.49
N LEU A 165 -10.75 -9.99 12.30
CA LEU A 165 -11.89 -10.70 12.90
C LEU A 165 -12.09 -12.09 12.25
N GLU A 166 -11.64 -12.30 11.01
CA GLU A 166 -11.56 -13.63 10.37
C GLU A 166 -10.26 -14.39 10.71
N SER A 167 -9.15 -13.71 11.02
CA SER A 167 -7.86 -14.37 11.36
C SER A 167 -7.56 -14.51 12.86
N SER A 168 -8.46 -14.08 13.75
CA SER A 168 -8.37 -14.38 15.19
C SER A 168 -8.88 -15.77 15.59
N ARG A 169 -9.06 -16.69 14.63
CA ARG A 169 -9.07 -18.13 14.92
C ARG A 169 -7.94 -18.78 14.13
N PRO A 170 -6.88 -19.30 14.77
CA PRO A 170 -5.94 -20.17 14.06
C PRO A 170 -6.72 -21.41 13.61
N GLY A 171 -7.06 -21.44 12.32
CA GLY A 171 -7.50 -22.66 11.68
C GLY A 171 -6.31 -23.61 11.52
N PRO A 172 -6.51 -24.94 11.58
CA PRO A 172 -5.42 -25.89 11.39
C PRO A 172 -4.77 -25.71 10.01
N LEU A 173 -3.44 -25.71 9.99
CA LEU A 173 -2.63 -25.69 8.78
C LEU A 173 -2.97 -26.93 7.95
N HIS A 174 -3.64 -26.77 6.81
CA HIS A 174 -3.94 -27.90 5.93
C HIS A 174 -2.78 -28.16 4.96
N GLY A 175 -2.30 -29.40 4.94
CA GLY A 175 -1.22 -29.88 4.08
C GLY A 175 -0.28 -30.84 4.81
N ARG A 176 0.93 -31.08 4.29
CA ARG A 176 1.94 -32.04 4.82
C ARG A 176 2.51 -31.67 6.22
N PHE A 177 1.87 -30.76 6.94
CA PHE A 177 2.27 -30.24 8.24
C PHE A 177 1.10 -30.30 9.25
N ASP A 178 0.19 -31.26 9.09
CA ASP A 178 -0.87 -31.53 10.07
C ASP A 178 -0.24 -31.76 11.45
N GLY A 179 -0.57 -30.88 12.41
CA GLY A 179 -0.18 -30.99 13.82
C GLY A 179 0.97 -30.11 14.29
N VAL A 180 1.59 -29.30 13.42
CA VAL A 180 2.63 -28.35 13.86
C VAL A 180 1.98 -27.02 14.26
N VAL A 181 1.99 -26.71 15.56
CA VAL A 181 1.59 -25.40 16.12
C VAL A 181 2.84 -24.72 16.69
N GLY A 182 3.16 -23.51 16.25
CA GLY A 182 4.33 -22.78 16.76
C GLY A 182 4.33 -21.29 16.45
N GLU A 183 4.78 -20.49 17.42
CA GLU A 183 4.79 -19.01 17.38
C GLU A 183 6.20 -18.41 17.20
N SER A 184 7.21 -19.22 16.81
CA SER A 184 8.62 -18.78 16.83
C SER A 184 8.95 -17.85 15.65
N PRO A 185 9.23 -16.53 15.87
CA PRO A 185 9.53 -15.59 14.79
C PRO A 185 10.74 -16.01 13.92
N ALA A 186 11.69 -16.75 14.50
CA ALA A 186 12.85 -17.28 13.79
C ALA A 186 12.48 -18.34 12.75
N ALA A 187 11.45 -19.16 13.01
CA ALA A 187 10.96 -20.14 12.05
C ALA A 187 10.27 -19.47 10.85
N TRP A 188 9.57 -18.37 11.09
CA TRP A 188 8.95 -17.57 10.03
C TRP A 188 10.00 -16.84 9.18
N ALA A 189 11.05 -16.29 9.80
CA ALA A 189 12.17 -15.67 9.07
C ALA A 189 12.92 -16.68 8.18
N LEU A 190 13.12 -17.92 8.65
CA LEU A 190 13.74 -19.00 7.85
C LEU A 190 12.88 -19.38 6.63
N ARG A 191 11.55 -19.41 6.78
CA ARG A 191 10.62 -19.67 5.68
C ARG A 191 10.72 -18.62 4.58
N ASP A 192 10.84 -17.34 4.93
CA ASP A 192 10.97 -16.27 3.95
C ASP A 192 12.32 -16.34 3.21
N GLN A 193 13.39 -16.76 3.89
CA GLN A 193 14.69 -17.02 3.25
C GLN A 193 14.65 -18.25 2.31
N LEU A 194 13.88 -19.28 2.64
CA LEU A 194 13.69 -20.46 1.80
C LEU A 194 12.81 -20.19 0.56
N GLY A 195 11.82 -19.30 0.69
CA GLY A 195 10.97 -18.86 -0.43
C GLY A 195 11.72 -18.16 -1.56
N PHE A 196 12.91 -17.62 -1.27
CA PHE A 196 13.81 -17.01 -2.24
C PHE A 196 14.55 -18.04 -3.14
N ILE A 197 14.61 -19.32 -2.76
CA ILE A 197 15.51 -20.32 -3.41
C ILE A 197 14.78 -21.25 -4.40
N GLY A 198 13.44 -21.27 -4.45
CA GLY A 198 12.72 -22.08 -5.45
C GLY A 198 12.54 -21.33 -6.78
N PRO A 199 13.44 -21.52 -7.78
CA PRO A 199 13.31 -22.69 -8.65
C PRO A 199 14.62 -23.41 -9.02
N ARG A 200 15.72 -23.28 -8.24
CA ARG A 200 16.95 -24.06 -8.52
C ARG A 200 17.11 -25.20 -7.53
N ALA A 201 17.25 -26.42 -8.03
CA ALA A 201 17.52 -27.61 -7.22
C ALA A 201 18.84 -27.44 -6.45
N GLY A 202 18.74 -27.38 -5.12
CA GLY A 202 19.87 -27.27 -4.21
C GLY A 202 19.52 -27.85 -2.83
N HIS A 203 20.53 -28.22 -2.07
CA HIS A 203 20.37 -28.74 -0.71
C HIS A 203 20.39 -27.59 0.31
N VAL A 204 19.48 -27.62 1.29
CA VAL A 204 19.48 -26.65 2.40
C VAL A 204 19.92 -27.35 3.68
N LEU A 205 20.94 -26.80 4.33
CA LEU A 205 21.40 -27.25 5.65
C LEU A 205 20.77 -26.37 6.73
N VAL A 206 19.94 -26.96 7.58
CA VAL A 206 19.33 -26.27 8.72
C VAL A 206 20.22 -26.47 9.95
N LEU A 207 20.66 -25.38 10.58
CA LEU A 207 21.53 -25.38 11.75
C LEU A 207 20.81 -24.83 12.99
N GLY A 208 21.19 -25.33 14.17
CA GLY A 208 20.58 -24.95 15.45
C GLY A 208 21.02 -25.86 16.60
N ARG A 209 20.70 -25.51 17.85
CA ARG A 209 21.06 -26.32 19.02
C ARG A 209 20.36 -27.69 19.00
N SER A 210 20.95 -28.74 19.57
CA SER A 210 20.34 -30.07 19.62
C SER A 210 18.94 -30.01 20.27
N GLY A 211 17.98 -30.80 19.76
CA GLY A 211 16.59 -30.84 20.25
C GLY A 211 15.60 -29.85 19.59
N THR A 212 16.01 -29.02 18.63
CA THR A 212 15.12 -28.04 17.97
C THR A 212 14.44 -28.55 16.68
N GLY A 213 14.26 -29.87 16.52
CA GLY A 213 13.51 -30.44 15.39
C GLY A 213 14.14 -30.27 14.01
N LYS A 214 15.48 -30.35 13.90
CA LYS A 214 16.22 -30.23 12.62
C LYS A 214 16.34 -31.56 11.86
N GLU A 215 15.72 -32.60 12.38
CA GLU A 215 15.72 -33.94 11.81
C GLU A 215 14.39 -34.12 11.06
N LEU A 216 14.46 -34.63 9.83
CA LEU A 216 13.29 -35.03 9.06
C LEU A 216 12.89 -36.43 9.55
N ALA A 217 11.64 -36.60 9.99
CA ALA A 217 11.05 -37.93 10.14
C ALA A 217 10.78 -38.56 8.78
#